data_AF-A0A4Q8LJ48-F1
#
_entry.id   AF-A0A4Q8LJ48-F1
#
_cell.length_a   1.000
_cell.length_b   1.000
_cell.length_c   1.000
_cell.angle_alpha   90.00
_cell.angle_beta   90.00
_cell.angle_gamma   90.00
#
_symmetry.space_group_name_H-M   'P 1'
#
loop_
_entity.id
_entity.type
_entity.pdbx_description
1 polymer ?
#
loop_
_entity_poly.entity_id
_entity_poly.type
_entity_poly.pdbx_seq_one_letter_code
_entity_poly.pdbx_strand_id
1 'polypeptide(L)'
;MQQVESRRGRPGFEAALKAFKGDPPPTTDAEFKAQILATVPIEMYDMSKAVNGKDAFEQVRFSLVAFQRFVAGVRTDLAPALSRIQVPALVVAGADDVEVPWQQTLSLHRGLAHSKLILIPNAGHFAWLEQPDVWFQQVHDFLPTVGYRADAP
;
A
#
# COMPACT_ATOMS: atom_id res chain seq x y z
N MET A 1 -14.59 4.39 -1.96
CA MET A 1 -15.58 4.49 -0.86
C MET A 1 -16.24 3.16 -0.52
N GLN A 2 -16.67 2.33 -1.49
CA GLN A 2 -17.35 1.06 -1.18
C GLN A 2 -16.51 0.08 -0.33
N GLN A 3 -15.21 -0.05 -0.61
CA GLN A 3 -14.31 -0.88 0.21
C GLN A 3 -14.07 -0.30 1.61
N VAL A 4 -13.95 1.02 1.77
CA VAL A 4 -13.90 1.67 3.10
C VAL A 4 -15.18 1.35 3.90
N GLU A 5 -16.34 1.42 3.26
CA GLU A 5 -17.61 1.09 3.92
C GLU A 5 -17.74 -0.37 4.35
N SER A 6 -17.06 -1.30 3.67
CA SER A 6 -17.00 -2.69 4.14
C SER A 6 -16.39 -2.84 5.53
N ARG A 7 -15.69 -1.80 6.02
CA ARG A 7 -15.04 -1.74 7.34
C ARG A 7 -15.95 -1.12 8.42
N ARG A 8 -17.15 -0.64 8.06
CA ARG A 8 -18.07 0.00 9.02
C ARG A 8 -18.44 -0.96 10.14
N GLY A 9 -18.53 -0.42 11.37
CA GLY A 9 -18.86 -1.18 12.57
C GLY A 9 -17.66 -1.81 13.28
N ARG A 10 -16.46 -1.73 12.70
CA ARG A 10 -15.22 -2.12 13.41
C ARG A 10 -14.92 -1.18 14.57
N PRO A 11 -14.31 -1.69 15.66
CA PRO A 11 -13.77 -0.84 16.71
C PRO A 11 -12.82 0.22 16.12
N GLY A 12 -13.03 1.49 16.49
CA GLY A 12 -12.20 2.60 16.02
C GLY A 12 -12.49 3.09 14.59
N PHE A 13 -13.47 2.53 13.87
CA PHE A 13 -13.75 2.89 12.47
C PHE A 13 -13.99 4.40 12.26
N GLU A 14 -14.85 5.04 13.06
CA GLU A 14 -15.18 6.46 12.88
C GLU A 14 -13.96 7.38 13.12
N ALA A 15 -13.13 7.05 14.11
CA ALA A 15 -11.89 7.77 14.37
C ALA A 15 -10.88 7.58 13.23
N ALA A 16 -10.74 6.35 12.73
CA ALA A 16 -9.90 6.03 11.59
C ALA A 16 -10.39 6.71 10.32
N LEU A 17 -11.71 6.81 10.11
CA LEU A 17 -12.29 7.47 8.94
C LEU A 17 -12.00 8.97 8.96
N LYS A 18 -12.04 9.58 10.16
CA LYS A 18 -11.65 10.97 10.35
C LYS A 18 -10.15 11.17 10.06
N ALA A 19 -9.29 10.29 10.56
CA ALA A 19 -7.85 10.32 10.28
C ALA A 19 -7.55 10.14 8.78
N PHE A 20 -8.24 9.20 8.11
CA PHE A 20 -8.10 8.90 6.68
C PHE A 20 -8.52 10.09 5.81
N LYS A 21 -9.51 10.87 6.26
CA LYS A 21 -9.90 12.12 5.59
C LYS A 21 -8.93 13.28 5.82
N GLY A 22 -7.93 13.12 6.69
CA GLY A 22 -6.97 14.18 6.98
C GLY A 22 -7.57 15.31 7.81
N ASP A 23 -8.56 15.07 8.67
CA ASP A 23 -9.28 16.10 9.44
C ASP A 23 -9.06 15.98 10.97
N PRO A 24 -8.43 16.95 11.65
CA PRO A 24 -7.74 18.10 11.08
C PRO A 24 -6.45 17.68 10.34
N PRO A 25 -5.94 18.53 9.42
CA PRO A 25 -4.68 18.26 8.76
C PRO A 25 -3.52 18.36 9.77
N PRO A 26 -2.53 17.47 9.68
CA PRO A 26 -1.37 17.51 10.56
C PRO A 26 -0.50 18.74 10.23
N THR A 27 0.16 19.26 11.25
CA THR A 27 1.09 20.40 11.18
C THR A 27 2.53 20.02 11.49
N THR A 28 2.75 18.84 12.07
CA THR A 28 4.08 18.28 12.38
C THR A 28 4.25 16.86 11.84
N ASP A 29 5.50 16.40 11.72
CA ASP A 29 5.81 15.01 11.34
C ASP A 29 5.24 14.00 12.35
N ALA A 30 5.22 14.36 13.64
CA ALA A 30 4.66 13.52 14.70
C ALA A 30 3.13 13.40 14.57
N GLU A 31 2.43 14.49 14.31
CA GLU A 31 0.98 14.48 14.04
C GLU A 31 0.66 13.70 12.75
N PHE A 32 1.48 13.85 11.71
CA PHE A 32 1.30 13.10 10.47
C PHE A 32 1.49 11.59 10.69
N LYS A 33 2.54 11.19 11.40
CA LYS A 33 2.73 9.78 11.81
C LYS A 33 1.54 9.27 12.62
N ALA A 34 1.07 10.03 13.61
CA ALA A 34 -0.08 9.65 14.42
C ALA A 34 -1.35 9.50 13.58
N GLN A 35 -1.55 10.36 12.58
CA GLN A 35 -2.67 10.29 11.65
C GLN A 35 -2.62 9.03 10.80
N ILE A 36 -1.47 8.69 10.19
CA ILE A 36 -1.31 7.45 9.41
C ILE A 36 -1.52 6.21 10.30
N LEU A 37 -0.98 6.20 11.53
CA LEU A 37 -1.23 5.08 12.43
C LEU A 37 -2.71 4.94 12.82
N ALA A 38 -3.45 6.05 12.86
CA ALA A 38 -4.87 6.04 13.15
C ALA A 38 -5.74 5.52 11.99
N THR A 39 -5.24 5.44 10.75
CA THR A 39 -6.00 4.91 9.60
C THR A 39 -6.03 3.37 9.54
N VAL A 40 -5.15 2.70 10.29
CA VAL A 40 -4.99 1.24 10.32
C VAL A 40 -6.31 0.44 10.43
N PRO A 41 -7.31 0.82 11.26
CA PRO A 41 -8.63 0.17 11.32
C PRO A 41 -9.39 0.04 10.00
N ILE A 42 -9.10 0.93 9.05
CA ILE A 42 -9.71 0.98 7.72
C ILE A 42 -8.79 0.35 6.68
N GLU A 43 -7.49 0.63 6.75
CA GLU A 43 -6.52 0.21 5.74
C GLU A 43 -6.14 -1.27 5.82
N MET A 44 -6.14 -1.87 7.02
CA MET A 44 -5.89 -3.30 7.19
C MET A 44 -7.15 -4.14 7.05
N TYR A 45 -7.01 -5.33 6.45
CA TYR A 45 -8.08 -6.32 6.42
C TYR A 45 -8.29 -6.99 7.77
N ASP A 46 -7.23 -7.52 8.36
CA ASP A 46 -7.20 -8.22 9.65
C ASP A 46 -6.51 -7.37 10.72
N MET A 47 -7.31 -6.82 11.63
CA MET A 47 -6.83 -5.97 12.72
C MET A 47 -5.99 -6.70 13.77
N SER A 48 -6.05 -8.03 13.84
CA SER A 48 -5.16 -8.79 14.72
C SER A 48 -3.70 -8.67 14.29
N LYS A 49 -3.44 -8.29 13.03
CA LYS A 49 -2.10 -8.09 12.46
C LYS A 49 -1.57 -6.67 12.63
N ALA A 50 -2.35 -5.74 13.18
CA ALA A 50 -1.91 -4.36 13.39
C ALA A 50 -0.66 -4.25 14.29
N VAL A 51 -0.45 -5.24 15.18
CA VAL A 51 0.77 -5.34 16.00
C VAL A 51 2.04 -5.43 15.15
N ASN A 52 1.99 -6.10 13.99
CA ASN A 52 3.13 -6.19 13.07
C ASN A 52 3.51 -4.81 12.51
N GLY A 53 2.51 -3.94 12.33
CA GLY A 53 2.71 -2.59 11.84
C GLY A 53 3.36 -1.67 12.87
N LYS A 54 3.13 -1.88 14.17
CA LYS A 54 3.66 -0.98 15.21
C LYS A 54 5.18 -0.90 15.15
N ASP A 55 5.87 -2.04 15.17
CA ASP A 55 7.33 -2.10 15.13
C ASP A 55 7.89 -1.60 13.78
N ALA A 56 7.17 -1.88 12.69
CA ALA A 56 7.55 -1.42 11.36
C ALA A 56 7.47 0.11 11.26
N PHE A 57 6.35 0.72 11.68
CA PHE A 57 6.16 2.17 11.62
C PHE A 57 6.96 2.93 12.67
N GLU A 58 7.37 2.31 13.77
CA GLU A 58 8.31 2.90 14.73
C GLU A 58 9.64 3.27 14.08
N GLN A 59 10.13 2.43 13.16
CA GLN A 59 11.39 2.63 12.44
C GLN A 59 11.28 3.60 11.25
N VAL A 60 10.07 3.91 10.80
CA VAL A 60 9.82 4.81 9.68
C VAL A 60 9.89 6.27 10.12
N ARG A 61 10.69 7.06 9.40
CA ARG A 61 10.69 8.52 9.50
C ARG A 61 9.63 9.09 8.57
N PHE A 62 8.64 9.73 9.16
CA PHE A 62 7.60 10.45 8.44
C PHE A 62 8.07 11.88 8.18
N SER A 63 7.79 12.40 6.98
CA SER A 63 8.04 13.79 6.63
C SER A 63 6.77 14.39 6.03
N LEU A 64 6.12 15.25 6.81
CA LEU A 64 4.91 15.97 6.40
C LEU A 64 5.21 16.87 5.19
N VAL A 65 6.36 17.54 5.17
CA VAL A 65 6.75 18.39 4.04
C VAL A 65 6.92 17.57 2.76
N ALA A 66 7.53 16.38 2.84
CA ALA A 66 7.66 15.50 1.68
C ALA A 66 6.28 15.03 1.18
N PHE A 67 5.40 14.63 2.11
CA PHE A 67 4.03 14.24 1.79
C PHE A 67 3.23 15.39 1.15
N GLN A 68 3.28 16.60 1.71
CA GLN A 68 2.61 17.78 1.16
C GLN A 68 3.10 18.10 -0.25
N ARG A 69 4.41 17.98 -0.51
CA ARG A 69 4.98 18.14 -1.86
C ARG A 69 4.54 17.05 -2.82
N PHE A 70 4.46 15.80 -2.37
CA PHE A 70 3.89 14.72 -3.18
C PHE A 70 2.42 14.97 -3.51
N VAL A 71 1.63 15.43 -2.54
CA VAL A 71 0.20 15.74 -2.72
C VAL A 71 0.00 16.90 -3.69
N ALA A 72 0.76 17.99 -3.53
CA ALA A 72 0.69 19.21 -4.34
C ALA A 72 1.43 19.13 -5.68
N GLY A 73 2.24 18.08 -5.89
CA GLY A 73 3.06 17.91 -7.09
C GLY A 73 2.24 17.74 -8.36
N VAL A 74 2.90 17.92 -9.51
CA VAL A 74 2.28 17.78 -10.83
C VAL A 74 1.74 16.35 -11.00
N ARG A 75 0.43 16.24 -11.23
CA ARG A 75 -0.23 14.98 -11.56
C ARG A 75 -0.13 14.78 -13.07
N THR A 76 0.93 14.11 -13.52
CA THR A 76 0.99 13.60 -14.89
C THR A 76 0.39 12.21 -14.90
N ASP A 77 -0.63 12.00 -15.73
CA ASP A 77 -1.11 10.65 -16.01
C ASP A 77 -0.04 9.89 -16.81
N LEU A 78 0.61 8.93 -16.16
CA LEU A 78 1.63 8.08 -16.77
C LEU A 78 1.06 6.78 -17.35
N ALA A 79 -0.25 6.53 -17.24
CA ALA A 79 -0.87 5.34 -17.80
C ALA A 79 -0.57 5.13 -19.30
N PRO A 80 -0.58 6.17 -20.16
CA PRO A 80 -0.22 6.02 -21.57
C PRO A 80 1.23 5.58 -21.82
N ALA A 81 2.13 5.80 -20.84
CA ALA A 81 3.54 5.49 -20.94
C ALA A 81 3.90 4.10 -20.39
N LEU A 82 2.98 3.38 -19.74
CA LEU A 82 3.25 2.08 -19.11
C LEU A 82 3.76 1.04 -20.11
N SER A 83 3.27 1.08 -21.35
CA SER A 83 3.70 0.19 -22.44
C SER A 83 5.16 0.38 -22.87
N ARG A 84 5.83 1.45 -22.41
CA ARG A 84 7.26 1.68 -22.64
C ARG A 84 8.14 0.92 -21.65
N ILE A 85 7.57 0.38 -20.57
CA ILE A 85 8.29 -0.41 -19.57
C ILE A 85 8.42 -1.84 -20.10
N GLN A 86 9.61 -2.16 -20.63
CA GLN A 86 9.90 -3.45 -21.25
C GLN A 86 10.60 -4.45 -20.33
N VAL A 87 10.96 -4.04 -19.11
CA VAL A 87 11.52 -4.97 -18.12
C VAL A 87 10.41 -5.80 -17.48
N PRO A 88 10.67 -7.05 -17.05
CA PRO A 88 9.69 -7.80 -16.28
C PRO A 88 9.31 -7.06 -14.99
N ALA A 89 8.04 -7.06 -14.65
CA ALA A 89 7.52 -6.40 -13.45
C ALA A 89 6.62 -7.35 -12.65
N LEU A 90 6.74 -7.29 -11.32
CA LEU A 90 5.82 -7.93 -10.40
C LEU A 90 4.94 -6.87 -9.75
N VAL A 91 3.62 -7.06 -9.83
CA VAL A 91 2.62 -6.23 -9.17
C VAL A 91 1.97 -7.07 -8.07
N VAL A 92 2.17 -6.71 -6.81
CA VAL A 92 1.58 -7.40 -5.64
C VAL A 92 0.77 -6.39 -4.84
N ALA A 93 -0.49 -6.69 -4.56
CA ALA A 93 -1.35 -5.85 -3.73
C ALA A 93 -2.35 -6.69 -2.91
N GLY A 94 -2.92 -6.11 -1.86
CA GLY A 94 -4.08 -6.69 -1.18
C GLY A 94 -5.34 -6.58 -2.03
N ALA A 95 -6.14 -7.63 -2.07
CA ALA A 95 -7.42 -7.62 -2.81
C ALA A 95 -8.46 -6.68 -2.17
N ASP A 96 -8.31 -6.41 -0.87
CA ASP A 96 -9.20 -5.59 -0.06
C ASP A 96 -8.57 -4.23 0.32
N ASP A 97 -7.56 -3.81 -0.42
CA ASP A 97 -6.98 -2.46 -0.32
C ASP A 97 -8.07 -1.42 -0.58
N VAL A 98 -8.24 -0.51 0.39
CA VAL A 98 -9.26 0.53 0.41
C VAL A 98 -8.75 1.87 -0.14
N GLU A 99 -7.44 2.05 -0.19
CA GLU A 99 -6.76 3.24 -0.69
C GLU A 99 -6.47 3.12 -2.19
N VAL A 100 -5.97 1.95 -2.60
CA VAL A 100 -5.75 1.60 -4.02
C VAL A 100 -6.67 0.43 -4.39
N PRO A 101 -7.88 0.70 -4.91
CA PRO A 101 -8.80 -0.35 -5.32
C PRO A 101 -8.15 -1.31 -6.32
N TRP A 102 -8.43 -2.62 -6.20
CA TRP A 102 -7.80 -3.66 -7.02
C TRP A 102 -7.96 -3.44 -8.53
N GLN A 103 -8.99 -2.71 -8.97
CA GLN A 103 -9.20 -2.34 -10.38
C GLN A 103 -8.09 -1.41 -10.90
N GLN A 104 -7.54 -0.54 -10.05
CA GLN A 104 -6.40 0.30 -10.40
C GLN A 104 -5.13 -0.54 -10.53
N THR A 105 -4.91 -1.48 -9.61
CA THR A 105 -3.81 -2.45 -9.68
C THR A 105 -3.90 -3.33 -10.93
N LEU A 106 -5.12 -3.75 -11.31
CA LEU A 106 -5.36 -4.48 -12.55
C LEU A 106 -5.10 -3.63 -13.79
N SER A 107 -5.45 -2.34 -13.74
CA SER A 107 -5.16 -1.39 -14.82
C SER A 107 -3.66 -1.19 -15.01
N LEU A 108 -2.90 -1.09 -13.91
CA LEU A 108 -1.43 -1.05 -13.94
C LEU A 108 -0.86 -2.30 -14.60
N HIS A 109 -1.27 -3.50 -14.16
CA HIS A 109 -0.85 -4.76 -14.75
C HIS A 109 -1.14 -4.82 -16.25
N ARG A 110 -2.34 -4.44 -16.68
CA ARG A 110 -2.74 -4.42 -18.10
C ARG A 110 -1.95 -3.42 -18.95
N GLY A 111 -1.48 -2.33 -18.35
CA GLY A 111 -0.67 -1.33 -19.05
C GLY A 111 0.80 -1.73 -19.22
N LEU A 112 1.31 -2.62 -18.39
CA LEU A 112 2.70 -3.09 -18.43
C LEU A 112 2.85 -4.26 -19.42
N ALA A 113 3.84 -4.18 -20.31
CA ALA A 113 4.05 -5.17 -21.37
C ALA A 113 4.37 -6.58 -20.83
N HIS A 114 5.13 -6.65 -19.73
CA HIS A 114 5.63 -7.90 -19.16
C HIS A 114 5.44 -7.91 -17.65
N SER A 115 4.20 -8.07 -17.18
CA SER A 115 3.93 -8.08 -15.75
C SER A 115 3.20 -9.34 -15.26
N LYS A 116 3.46 -9.69 -14.00
CA LYS A 116 2.68 -10.66 -13.23
C LYS A 116 1.91 -9.92 -12.15
N LEU A 117 0.62 -10.21 -12.02
CA LEU A 117 -0.25 -9.65 -10.99
C LEU A 117 -0.56 -10.70 -9.92
N ILE A 118 -0.35 -10.34 -8.66
CA ILE A 118 -0.81 -11.09 -7.49
C ILE A 118 -1.71 -10.18 -6.65
N LEU A 119 -2.96 -10.60 -6.49
CA LEU A 119 -3.88 -10.00 -5.52
C LEU A 119 -4.01 -10.96 -4.34
N ILE A 120 -3.53 -10.55 -3.17
CA ILE A 120 -3.56 -11.36 -1.96
C ILE A 120 -4.97 -11.25 -1.35
N PRO A 121 -5.75 -12.34 -1.29
CA PRO A 121 -7.08 -12.30 -0.70
C PRO A 121 -7.00 -12.01 0.80
N ASN A 122 -8.00 -11.34 1.36
CA ASN A 122 -8.07 -11.04 2.79
C ASN A 122 -6.87 -10.21 3.28
N ALA A 123 -6.41 -9.27 2.46
CA ALA A 123 -5.33 -8.34 2.76
C ALA A 123 -5.71 -6.94 2.26
N GLY A 124 -5.47 -5.94 3.10
CA GLY A 124 -5.71 -4.53 2.81
C GLY A 124 -4.49 -3.84 2.20
N HIS A 125 -4.35 -2.55 2.49
CA HIS A 125 -3.29 -1.70 1.93
C HIS A 125 -1.89 -2.21 2.30
N PHE A 126 -1.70 -2.63 3.55
CA PHE A 126 -0.44 -3.16 4.04
C PHE A 126 -0.35 -4.69 3.93
N ALA A 127 -0.60 -5.24 2.74
CA ALA A 127 -0.59 -6.68 2.51
C ALA A 127 0.69 -7.40 2.99
N TRP A 128 1.84 -6.71 2.93
CA TRP A 128 3.13 -7.21 3.42
C TRP A 128 3.24 -7.27 4.95
N LEU A 129 2.46 -6.49 5.69
CA LEU A 129 2.37 -6.58 7.16
C LEU A 129 1.32 -7.61 7.60
N GLU A 130 0.24 -7.75 6.83
CA GLU A 130 -0.86 -8.66 7.14
C GLU A 130 -0.54 -10.12 6.83
N GLN A 131 0.04 -10.36 5.66
CA GLN A 131 0.39 -11.69 5.16
C GLN A 131 1.84 -11.71 4.65
N PRO A 132 2.83 -11.47 5.54
CA PRO A 132 4.24 -11.34 5.17
C PRO A 132 4.75 -12.56 4.41
N ASP A 133 4.46 -13.78 4.89
CA ASP A 133 4.95 -15.01 4.26
C ASP A 133 4.49 -15.10 2.80
N VAL A 134 3.21 -14.84 2.54
CA VAL A 134 2.64 -14.89 1.19
C VAL A 134 3.23 -13.78 0.32
N TRP A 135 3.30 -12.55 0.84
CA TRP A 135 3.78 -11.39 0.10
C TRP A 135 5.26 -11.51 -0.26
N PHE A 136 6.12 -11.81 0.72
CA PHE A 136 7.57 -11.93 0.52
C PHE A 136 7.90 -13.16 -0.34
N GLN A 137 7.15 -14.26 -0.24
CA GLN A 137 7.35 -15.39 -1.16
C GLN A 137 7.20 -14.98 -2.62
N GLN A 138 6.23 -14.12 -2.97
CA GLN A 138 6.07 -13.66 -4.36
C GLN A 138 7.29 -12.87 -4.85
N VAL A 139 7.88 -12.05 -3.96
CA VAL A 139 9.08 -11.28 -4.28
C VAL A 139 10.28 -12.23 -4.44
N HIS A 140 10.48 -13.14 -3.49
CA HIS A 140 11.57 -14.11 -3.52
C HIS A 140 11.50 -15.05 -4.73
N ASP A 141 10.30 -15.44 -5.16
CA ASP A 141 10.11 -16.25 -6.36
C ASP A 141 10.37 -15.44 -7.64
N PHE A 142 10.04 -14.16 -7.65
CA PHE A 142 10.20 -13.30 -8.83
C PHE A 142 11.65 -12.88 -9.07
N LEU A 143 12.39 -12.53 -8.03
CA LEU A 143 13.75 -11.99 -8.15
C LEU A 143 14.70 -12.88 -8.99
N PRO A 144 14.79 -14.21 -8.79
CA PRO A 144 15.61 -15.08 -9.63
C PRO A 144 15.20 -15.07 -11.11
N THR A 145 13.90 -14.88 -11.41
CA THR A 145 13.40 -14.85 -12.80
C THR A 145 13.89 -13.63 -13.58
N VAL A 146 14.30 -12.56 -12.88
CA VAL A 146 14.86 -11.34 -13.47
C VAL A 146 16.39 -11.26 -13.33
N GLY A 147 17.03 -12.38 -12.98
CA GLY A 147 18.49 -12.48 -12.90
C GLY A 147 19.09 -11.97 -11.59
N TYR A 148 18.29 -11.65 -10.58
CA TYR A 148 18.82 -11.40 -9.24
C TYR A 148 19.38 -12.70 -8.65
N ARG A 149 20.59 -12.62 -8.13
CA ARG A 149 21.29 -13.70 -7.45
C ARG A 149 21.77 -13.16 -6.11
N ALA A 150 21.29 -13.76 -5.02
CA ALA A 150 21.68 -13.35 -3.67
C ALA A 150 23.19 -13.56 -3.39
N ASP A 151 23.82 -14.41 -4.19
CA ASP A 151 25.22 -14.83 -4.16
C ASP A 151 26.04 -14.34 -5.38
N ALA A 152 25.51 -13.40 -6.17
CA ALA A 152 26.33 -12.75 -7.20
C ALA A 152 27.53 -12.05 -6.53
N PRO A 153 28.76 -12.23 -7.05
CA PRO A 153 29.97 -11.65 -6.47
C PRO A 153 29.93 -10.12 -6.44
#